data_AF-A0A8R2D6H6-F1
#
_entry.id   AF-A0A8R2D6H6-F1
#
_cell.length_a   1.000
_cell.length_b   1.000
_cell.length_c   1.000
_cell.angle_alpha   90.00
_cell.angle_beta   90.00
_cell.angle_gamma   90.00
#
_symmetry.space_group_name_H-M   'P 1'
#
loop_
_entity.id
_entity.type
_entity.pdbx_description
1 polymer ?
#
loop_
_entity_poly.entity_id
_entity_poly.type
_entity_poly.pdbx_seq_one_letter_code
_entity_poly.pdbx_strand_id
1 'polypeptide(L)' 'MSKWMWIYLYKVNMNKNGRSVCPNLCGRSFKHPVDMKYHWRNECGIRFNCPLCDKTYNQKTHLKRHSALIHGI' A
#
# COMPACT_ATOMS: atom_id res chain seq x y z
N MET A 1 16.97 -2.40 18.92
CA MET A 1 15.52 -2.69 18.70
C MET A 1 15.00 -1.73 17.66
N SER A 2 15.18 -2.15 16.41
CA SER A 2 15.47 -1.25 15.31
C SER A 2 14.17 -0.82 14.62
N LYS A 3 13.98 0.49 14.47
CA LYS A 3 12.89 1.26 13.83
C LYS A 3 12.68 0.91 12.33
N TRP A 4 12.75 -0.37 11.98
CA TRP A 4 12.97 -0.87 10.63
C TRP A 4 11.96 -1.94 10.20
N MET A 5 10.95 -2.25 11.02
CA MET A 5 10.02 -3.35 10.71
C MET A 5 8.78 -2.95 9.88
N TRP A 6 8.68 -1.68 9.42
CA TRP A 6 7.57 -1.22 8.56
C TRP A 6 7.99 -0.70 7.18
N ILE A 7 9.30 -0.64 6.91
CA ILE A 7 9.87 -0.06 5.68
C ILE A 7 10.02 -1.14 4.58
N TYR A 8 10.17 -2.41 4.94
CA TYR A 8 10.56 -3.50 4.02
C TYR A 8 9.45 -4.10 3.14
N LEU A 9 8.17 -3.87 3.42
CA LEU A 9 7.08 -4.53 2.67
C LEU A 9 6.61 -3.74 1.43
N TYR A 10 7.04 -2.49 1.26
CA TYR A 10 6.60 -1.62 0.16
C TYR A 10 7.83 -0.85 -0.31
N LYS A 11 8.50 -1.35 -1.35
CA LYS A 11 9.70 -0.74 -1.95
C LYS A 11 9.48 0.76 -2.18
N VAL A 12 9.95 1.60 -1.25
CA VAL A 12 9.98 3.05 -1.45
C VAL A 12 11.15 3.32 -2.38
N ASN A 13 10.85 3.49 -3.66
CA ASN A 13 11.87 3.78 -4.66
C ASN A 13 12.25 5.26 -4.54
N MET A 14 13.51 5.55 -4.24
CA MET A 14 14.04 6.91 -4.25
C MET A 14 14.67 7.20 -5.62
N ASN A 15 14.37 8.36 -6.20
CA ASN A 15 15.05 8.79 -7.43
C ASN A 15 16.44 9.37 -7.12
N LYS A 16 17.19 9.67 -8.18
CA LYS A 16 18.51 10.32 -8.12
C LYS A 16 18.54 11.66 -7.37
N ASN A 17 17.38 12.27 -7.11
CA ASN A 17 17.22 13.52 -6.36
C ASN A 17 16.83 13.29 -4.89
N GLY A 18 16.89 12.05 -4.39
CA GLY A 18 16.52 11.69 -3.02
C GLY A 18 15.02 11.76 -2.72
N ARG A 19 14.16 11.86 -3.74
CA ARG A 19 12.70 11.90 -3.57
C ARG A 19 12.09 10.50 -3.67
N SER A 20 11.13 10.21 -2.81
CA SER A 20 10.34 8.98 -2.82
C SER A 20 9.34 8.99 -3.98
N VAL A 21 9.43 8.02 -4.88
CA VAL A 21 8.61 7.89 -6.08
C VAL A 21 7.49 6.88 -5.85
N CYS A 22 6.31 7.14 -6.44
CA CYS A 22 5.19 6.21 -6.38
C CYS A 22 5.52 4.88 -7.10
N PRO A 23 5.36 3.72 -6.44
CA PRO A 23 5.64 2.41 -7.04
C PRO A 23 4.79 2.06 -8.26
N ASN A 24 3.59 2.64 -8.38
CA ASN A 24 2.67 2.37 -9.49
C ASN A 24 2.93 3.29 -10.72
N LEU A 25 4.12 3.90 -10.78
CA LEU A 25 4.57 4.73 -11.92
C LEU A 25 3.62 5.86 -12.33
N CYS A 26 2.82 6.39 -11.40
CA CYS A 26 1.89 7.50 -11.67
C CYS A 26 2.59 8.86 -11.95
N GLY A 27 3.93 8.88 -11.99
CA GLY A 27 4.73 10.09 -12.21
C GLY A 27 4.93 10.99 -11.00
N ARG A 28 4.25 10.74 -9.87
CA ARG A 28 4.40 11.56 -8.64
C ARG A 28 5.63 11.15 -7.81
N SER A 29 6.32 12.16 -7.29
CA SER A 29 7.43 12.00 -6.34
C SER A 29 7.29 12.96 -5.17
N PHE A 30 7.77 12.54 -4.00
CA PHE A 30 7.54 13.19 -2.72
C PHE A 30 8.86 13.39 -1.98
N LYS A 31 8.95 14.49 -1.24
CA LYS A 31 10.13 14.79 -0.42
C LYS A 31 10.26 13.81 0.74
N HIS A 32 9.14 13.44 1.36
CA HIS A 32 9.14 12.50 2.47
C HIS A 32 8.47 11.16 2.09
N PRO A 33 9.00 10.03 2.59
CA PRO A 33 8.44 8.71 2.32
C PRO A 33 7.04 8.52 2.92
N VAL A 34 6.70 9.25 3.99
CA VAL A 34 5.36 9.21 4.58
C VAL A 34 4.29 9.77 3.64
N ASP A 35 4.60 10.85 2.92
CA ASP A 35 3.68 11.48 1.96
C ASP A 35 3.46 10.57 0.75
N MET A 36 4.54 9.98 0.23
CA MET A 36 4.45 8.95 -0.81
C MET A 36 3.57 7.79 -0.37
N LYS A 37 3.75 7.32 0.88
CA LYS A 37 2.99 6.19 1.41
C LYS A 37 1.52 6.51 1.55
N TYR A 38 1.18 7.72 2.00
CA TYR A 38 -0.19 8.21 2.05
C TYR A 38 -0.81 8.30 0.66
N HIS A 39 -0.11 8.90 -0.30
CA HIS A 39 -0.54 8.97 -1.69
C HIS A 39 -0.78 7.58 -2.29
N TRP A 40 0.18 6.67 -2.15
CA TRP A 40 0.06 5.31 -2.64
C TRP A 40 -1.15 4.64 -1.98
N ARG A 41 -1.31 4.69 -0.66
CA ARG A 41 -2.43 4.01 0.02
C ARG A 41 -3.82 4.47 -0.43
N ASN A 42 -3.98 5.76 -0.74
CA ASN A 42 -5.30 6.33 -1.04
C ASN A 42 -5.62 6.42 -2.54
N GLU A 43 -4.61 6.67 -3.38
CA GLU A 43 -4.81 6.94 -4.81
C GLU A 43 -4.29 5.80 -5.69
N CYS A 44 -3.00 5.47 -5.59
CA CYS A 44 -2.31 4.63 -6.59
C CYS A 44 -1.98 3.21 -6.11
N GLY A 45 -2.47 2.84 -4.93
CA GLY A 45 -2.06 1.65 -4.21
C GLY A 45 -2.75 0.39 -4.68
N ILE A 46 -2.19 -0.75 -4.28
CA ILE A 46 -2.82 -2.03 -4.54
C ILE A 46 -4.09 -2.11 -3.69
N ARG A 47 -5.21 -2.21 -4.39
CA ARG A 47 -6.50 -2.55 -3.82
C ARG A 47 -6.62 -4.07 -3.78
N PHE A 48 -7.06 -4.57 -2.63
CA PHE A 48 -7.26 -5.99 -2.36
C PHE A 48 -8.75 -6.29 -2.54
N ASN A 49 -9.08 -6.94 -3.65
CA ASN A 49 -10.45 -7.29 -4.00
C ASN A 49 -10.82 -8.63 -3.37
N CYS A 50 -12.06 -8.75 -2.90
CA CYS A 50 -12.58 -10.05 -2.49
C CYS A 50 -12.84 -10.91 -3.74
N PRO A 51 -12.43 -12.19 -3.76
CA PRO A 51 -12.71 -13.08 -4.89
C PRO A 51 -14.18 -13.52 -4.96
N LEU A 52 -14.97 -13.28 -3.91
CA LEU A 52 -16.34 -13.76 -3.79
C LEU A 52 -17.39 -12.63 -3.82
N CYS A 53 -16.96 -11.36 -3.82
CA CYS A 53 -17.86 -10.21 -3.94
C CYS A 53 -17.10 -8.95 -4.39
N ASP A 54 -17.83 -7.89 -4.76
CA ASP A 54 -17.25 -6.63 -5.25
C ASP A 54 -16.62 -5.73 -4.17
N LYS A 55 -16.43 -6.24 -2.94
CA LYS A 55 -15.79 -5.46 -1.88
C LYS A 55 -14.28 -5.36 -2.09
N THR A 56 -13.80 -4.14 -1.96
CA THR A 56 -12.39 -3.79 -2.18
C THR A 56 -11.81 -3.12 -0.94
N TYR A 57 -10.60 -3.51 -0.56
CA TYR A 57 -9.92 -3.04 0.64
C TYR A 57 -8.55 -2.45 0.32
N ASN A 58 -8.11 -1.47 1.10
CA ASN A 58 -6.76 -0.89 0.98
C ASN A 58 -5.71 -1.64 1.82
N GLN A 59 -6.10 -2.72 2.50
CA GLN A 59 -5.24 -3.51 3.39
C GLN A 59 -5.59 -5.00 3.30
N LYS A 60 -4.55 -5.83 3.22
CA LYS A 60 -4.70 -7.30 3.19
C LYS A 60 -5.35 -7.86 4.46
N THR A 61 -5.06 -7.28 5.62
CA THR A 61 -5.67 -7.69 6.91
C THR A 61 -7.17 -7.45 6.93
N HIS A 62 -7.64 -6.34 6.34
CA HIS A 62 -9.06 -6.04 6.24
C HIS A 62 -9.77 -7.00 5.27
N LEU A 63 -9.17 -7.29 4.11
CA LEU A 63 -9.70 -8.31 3.20
C LEU A 63 -9.78 -9.66 3.91
N LYS A 64 -8.71 -10.12 4.55
CA LYS A 64 -8.69 -11.44 5.22
C LYS A 64 -9.78 -11.54 6.30
N ARG A 65 -9.94 -10.49 7.12
CA ARG A 65 -11.02 -10.45 8.12
C ARG A 65 -12.39 -10.48 7.46
N HIS A 66 -12.58 -9.75 6.37
CA HIS A 66 -13.83 -9.78 5.62
C HIS A 66 -14.11 -11.17 5.03
N SER A 67 -13.13 -11.80 4.39
CA SER A 67 -13.24 -13.15 3.84
C SER A 67 -13.61 -14.16 4.93
N ALA A 68 -12.95 -14.10 6.09
CA ALA A 68 -13.24 -14.99 7.20
C ALA A 68 -14.64 -14.77 7.81
N LEU A 69 -15.06 -13.51 8.00
CA LEU A 69 -16.33 -13.21 8.67
C LEU A 69 -17.56 -13.29 7.76
N ILE A 70 -17.42 -12.94 6.47
CA ILE A 70 -18.54 -12.86 5.53
C ILE A 70 -18.62 -14.10 4.64
N HIS A 71 -17.47 -14.70 4.30
CA HIS A 71 -17.42 -15.86 3.40
C HIS A 71 -16.92 -17.14 4.07
N GLY A 72 -16.39 -17.07 5.30
CA GLY A 72 -15.93 -18.25 6.04
C GLY A 72 -14.63 -18.88 5.53
N ILE A 73 -13.78 -18.13 4.81
CA ILE A 73 -12.52 -18.61 4.21
C ILE A 73 -11.27 -17.90 4.73
#